data_AF-A0A832UR34-F1
#
_entry.id   AF-A0A832UR34-F1
#
_cell.length_a   1.000
_cell.length_b   1.000
_cell.length_c   1.000
_cell.angle_alpha   90.00
_cell.angle_beta   90.00
_cell.angle_gamma   90.00
#
_symmetry.space_group_name_H-M   'P 1'
#
loop_
_entity.id
_entity.type
_entity.pdbx_description
1 polymer ?
#
loop_
_entity_poly.entity_id
_entity_poly.type
_entity_poly.pdbx_seq_one_letter_code
_entity_poly.pdbx_strand_id
1 'polypeptide(L)'
;MTTVKDVLDKFNSILRYPDVIENINIGEYTFDEGHTDNTGYVLEFTSNSNPDVWLRINDDRRAVTLIKKVDDETVSVTSWNPHGKFTKDFPLDSFKPYSSDRRKPLPVKK
;
A
#
# COMPACT_ATOMS: atom_id res chain seq x y z
N MET A 1 12.16 -9.62 5.79
CA MET A 1 11.07 -9.50 4.81
C MET A 1 9.85 -8.96 5.54
N THR A 2 9.24 -7.91 5.01
CA THR A 2 8.10 -7.20 5.60
C THR A 2 6.79 -7.81 5.09
N THR A 3 5.82 -7.98 5.96
CA THR A 3 4.46 -8.43 5.64
C THR A 3 3.46 -7.28 5.69
N VAL A 4 2.26 -7.50 5.13
CA VAL A 4 1.14 -6.53 5.26
C VAL A 4 0.75 -6.36 6.73
N LYS A 5 0.76 -7.43 7.51
CA LYS A 5 0.50 -7.40 8.95
C LYS A 5 1.41 -6.43 9.69
N ASP A 6 2.71 -6.49 9.41
CA ASP A 6 3.70 -5.61 10.06
C ASP A 6 3.38 -4.12 9.82
N VAL A 7 2.90 -3.79 8.62
CA VAL A 7 2.47 -2.41 8.29
C VAL A 7 1.18 -2.07 9.04
N LEU A 8 0.15 -2.93 8.98
CA LEU A 8 -1.14 -2.66 9.64
C LEU A 8 -1.02 -2.52 11.16
N ASP A 9 -0.21 -3.36 11.80
CA ASP A 9 0.02 -3.35 13.24
C ASP A 9 0.71 -2.04 13.70
N LYS A 10 1.55 -1.45 12.85
CA LYS A 10 2.26 -0.19 13.12
C LYS A 10 1.35 1.03 13.17
N PHE A 11 0.30 1.07 12.35
CA PHE A 11 -0.61 2.22 12.25
C PHE A 11 -1.90 2.06 13.06
N ASN A 12 -1.92 1.10 14.00
CA ASN A 12 -3.08 0.77 14.82
C ASN A 12 -4.37 0.63 13.99
N SER A 13 -4.24 0.02 12.82
CA SER A 13 -5.36 -0.07 11.88
C SER A 13 -6.47 -0.92 12.49
N ILE A 14 -7.69 -0.38 12.49
CA ILE A 14 -8.90 -1.13 12.85
C ILE A 14 -9.28 -2.15 11.76
N LEU A 15 -8.63 -2.07 10.59
CA LEU A 15 -8.91 -2.95 9.47
C LEU A 15 -8.45 -4.38 9.81
N ARG A 16 -9.36 -5.33 9.58
CA ARG A 16 -9.10 -6.76 9.75
C ARG A 16 -9.19 -7.42 8.40
N TYR A 17 -8.05 -7.90 7.92
CA TYR A 17 -7.98 -8.64 6.66
C TYR A 17 -7.92 -10.14 6.94
N PRO A 18 -8.34 -10.99 5.98
CA PRO A 18 -8.12 -12.42 6.11
C PRO A 18 -6.62 -12.74 6.19
N ASP A 19 -6.24 -13.83 6.88
CA ASP A 19 -4.84 -14.25 7.07
C ASP A 19 -4.05 -14.34 5.76
N VAL A 20 -4.71 -14.71 4.66
CA VAL A 20 -4.09 -14.79 3.33
C VAL A 20 -3.56 -13.44 2.84
N ILE A 21 -4.16 -12.33 3.28
CA ILE A 21 -3.75 -10.97 2.95
C ILE A 21 -2.73 -10.45 3.97
N GLU A 22 -2.97 -10.64 5.26
CA GLU A 22 -2.06 -10.17 6.31
C GLU A 22 -0.66 -10.77 6.17
N ASN A 23 -0.57 -12.04 5.78
CA ASN A 23 0.70 -12.75 5.60
C ASN A 23 1.37 -12.54 4.23
N ILE A 24 0.85 -11.63 3.38
CA ILE A 24 1.51 -11.30 2.11
C ILE A 24 2.86 -10.66 2.41
N ASN A 25 3.90 -11.26 1.86
CA ASN A 25 5.23 -10.70 1.83
C ASN A 25 5.34 -9.64 0.74
N ILE A 26 5.65 -8.40 1.14
CA ILE A 26 5.79 -7.25 0.25
C ILE A 26 7.25 -6.90 -0.05
N GLY A 27 8.21 -7.72 0.40
CA GLY A 27 9.64 -7.59 0.12
C GLY A 27 10.44 -7.02 1.28
N GLU A 28 11.47 -6.25 0.98
CA GLU A 28 12.38 -5.63 1.96
C GLU A 28 12.03 -4.17 2.28
N TYR A 29 10.88 -3.70 1.80
CA TYR A 29 10.44 -2.32 1.98
C TYR A 29 9.90 -2.07 3.39
N THR A 30 10.16 -0.89 3.92
CA THR A 30 9.67 -0.43 5.21
C THR A 30 8.75 0.76 5.02
N PHE A 31 7.67 0.84 5.80
CA PHE A 31 6.63 1.84 5.66
C PHE A 31 6.35 2.44 7.04
N ASP A 32 6.85 3.64 7.30
CA ASP A 32 6.67 4.30 8.61
C ASP A 32 5.79 5.55 8.53
N GLU A 33 5.43 5.97 7.32
CA GLU A 33 4.44 7.02 7.07
C GLU A 33 3.30 6.49 6.22
N GLY A 34 2.08 6.79 6.65
CA GLY A 34 0.85 6.34 6.01
C GLY A 34 -0.20 7.43 6.01
N HIS A 35 -1.06 7.38 5.01
CA HIS A 35 -2.12 8.35 4.80
C HIS A 35 -3.41 7.63 4.48
N THR A 36 -4.52 8.17 4.97
CA THR A 36 -5.84 7.74 4.51
C THR A 36 -6.33 8.70 3.45
N ASP A 37 -7.13 8.19 2.51
CA ASP A 37 -8.00 9.05 1.74
C ASP A 37 -9.11 9.65 2.64
N ASN A 38 -9.88 10.59 2.09
CA ASN A 38 -10.98 11.25 2.82
C ASN A 38 -12.12 10.29 3.18
N THR A 39 -12.19 9.11 2.56
CA THR A 39 -13.20 8.10 2.86
C THR A 39 -12.76 7.19 4.01
N GLY A 40 -11.46 7.12 4.29
CA GLY A 40 -10.88 6.24 5.31
C GLY A 40 -10.72 4.79 4.84
N TYR A 41 -11.12 4.46 3.62
CA TYR A 41 -11.08 3.10 3.08
C TYR A 41 -9.79 2.78 2.34
N VAL A 42 -9.00 3.78 1.97
CA VAL A 42 -7.71 3.56 1.30
C VAL A 42 -6.59 4.10 2.17
N LEU A 43 -5.71 3.21 2.59
CA LEU A 43 -4.43 3.55 3.21
C LEU A 43 -3.35 3.52 2.13
N GLU A 44 -2.57 4.58 2.01
CA GLU A 44 -1.40 4.66 1.13
C GLU A 44 -0.15 4.93 1.97
N PHE A 45 0.91 4.18 1.68
CA PHE A 45 2.20 4.28 2.34
C PHE A 45 3.28 4.45 1.28
N THR A 46 4.22 5.36 1.52
CA THR A 46 5.45 5.46 0.74
C THR A 46 6.54 4.70 1.47
N SER A 47 7.34 3.92 0.75
CA SER A 47 8.45 3.19 1.36
C SER A 47 9.57 4.14 1.77
N ASN A 48 10.06 3.96 3.00
CA ASN A 48 11.16 4.75 3.55
C ASN A 48 12.52 4.32 3.01
N SER A 49 12.66 3.04 2.63
CA SER A 49 13.88 2.52 2.01
C SER A 49 13.96 2.78 0.51
N ASN A 50 12.83 3.10 -0.14
CA ASN A 50 12.78 3.42 -1.55
C ASN A 50 11.54 4.29 -1.88
N PRO A 51 11.70 5.58 -2.21
CA PRO A 51 10.57 6.48 -2.49
C PRO A 51 9.79 6.12 -3.77
N ASP A 52 10.36 5.29 -4.64
CA ASP A 52 9.72 4.78 -5.86
C ASP A 52 8.79 3.58 -5.61
N VAL A 53 8.59 3.21 -4.34
CA VAL A 53 7.73 2.11 -3.95
C VAL A 53 6.61 2.60 -3.04
N TRP A 54 5.38 2.26 -3.43
CA TRP A 54 4.18 2.59 -2.68
C TRP A 54 3.40 1.32 -2.35
N LEU A 55 2.78 1.31 -1.17
CA LEU A 55 1.84 0.29 -0.76
C LEU A 55 0.47 0.93 -0.59
N ARG A 56 -0.54 0.33 -1.21
CA ARG A 56 -1.95 0.68 -1.02
C ARG A 56 -2.70 -0.48 -0.38
N ILE A 57 -3.49 -0.17 0.63
CA ILE A 57 -4.36 -1.11 1.31
C ILE A 57 -5.78 -0.54 1.19
N ASN A 58 -6.65 -1.26 0.49
CA ASN A 58 -8.03 -0.85 0.22
C ASN A 58 -8.99 -1.78 0.98
N ASP A 59 -9.73 -1.22 1.93
CA ASP A 59 -10.65 -1.95 2.81
C ASP A 59 -11.88 -2.45 2.06
N ASP A 60 -12.53 -1.54 1.32
CA ASP A 60 -13.75 -1.82 0.56
C ASP A 60 -13.55 -2.96 -0.45
N ARG A 61 -12.43 -2.95 -1.17
CA ARG A 61 -12.07 -3.99 -2.15
C ARG A 61 -11.34 -5.18 -1.54
N ARG A 62 -11.06 -5.13 -0.23
CA ARG A 62 -10.22 -6.09 0.49
C ARG A 62 -8.94 -6.43 -0.26
N ALA A 63 -8.27 -5.42 -0.79
CA ALA A 63 -7.13 -5.59 -1.68
C ALA A 63 -5.89 -4.88 -1.15
N VAL A 64 -4.74 -5.50 -1.35
CA VAL A 64 -3.43 -4.90 -1.13
C VAL A 64 -2.75 -4.76 -2.47
N THR A 65 -2.12 -3.61 -2.72
CA THR A 65 -1.45 -3.31 -3.98
C THR A 65 -0.08 -2.71 -3.70
N LEU A 66 0.97 -3.36 -4.18
CA LEU A 66 2.33 -2.84 -4.19
C LEU A 66 2.62 -2.25 -5.56
N ILE A 67 2.95 -0.96 -5.61
CA ILE A 67 3.32 -0.23 -6.82
C ILE A 67 4.80 0.09 -6.75
N LYS A 68 5.54 -0.19 -7.82
CA LYS A 68 6.96 0.12 -7.95
C LYS A 68 7.19 0.90 -9.24
N LYS A 69 7.78 2.09 -9.18
CA LYS A 69 8.29 2.78 -10.37
C LYS A 69 9.45 1.97 -10.94
N VAL A 70 9.37 1.65 -12.23
CA VAL A 70 10.39 0.88 -12.95
C VAL A 70 11.32 1.84 -13.70
N ASP A 71 10.72 2.86 -14.31
CA ASP A 71 11.37 3.93 -15.04
C ASP A 71 10.49 5.20 -14.99
N ASP A 72 10.86 6.25 -15.72
CA ASP A 72 10.16 7.53 -15.72
C ASP A 72 8.76 7.49 -16.37
N GLU A 73 8.38 6.39 -17.01
CA GLU A 73 7.10 6.25 -17.73
C GLU A 73 6.27 5.08 -17.22
N THR A 74 6.82 4.17 -16.41
CA THR A 74 6.20 2.87 -16.09
C THR A 74 6.23 2.57 -14.61
N VAL A 75 5.10 2.03 -14.12
CA VAL A 75 4.99 1.39 -12.81
C VAL A 75 4.61 -0.07 -12.95
N SER A 76 5.25 -0.94 -12.16
CA SER A 76 4.83 -2.32 -11.99
C SER A 76 3.91 -2.41 -10.78
N VAL A 77 2.71 -2.95 -11.00
CA VAL A 77 1.67 -3.07 -9.99
C VAL A 77 1.44 -4.54 -9.70
N THR A 78 1.67 -4.95 -8.46
CA THR A 78 1.25 -6.26 -7.96
C THR A 78 0.13 -6.07 -6.97
N SER A 79 -1.01 -6.71 -7.20
CA SER A 79 -2.17 -6.64 -6.32
C SER A 79 -2.59 -8.03 -5.87
N TRP A 80 -3.01 -8.11 -4.62
CA TRP A 80 -3.54 -9.30 -3.98
C TRP A 80 -4.92 -8.99 -3.41
N ASN A 81 -5.83 -9.94 -3.56
CA ASN A 81 -7.14 -9.95 -2.91
C ASN A 81 -7.48 -11.40 -2.50
N PRO A 82 -8.60 -11.66 -1.79
CA PRO A 82 -8.97 -13.02 -1.40
C PRO A 82 -9.16 -14.01 -2.55
N HIS A 83 -9.31 -13.52 -3.78
CA HIS A 83 -9.53 -14.33 -4.98
C HIS A 83 -8.25 -14.61 -5.78
N GLY A 84 -7.14 -13.94 -5.46
CA GLY A 84 -5.86 -14.21 -6.10
C GLY A 84 -4.91 -13.03 -6.15
N LYS A 85 -3.82 -13.25 -6.89
CA LYS A 85 -2.75 -12.28 -7.14
C LYS A 85 -2.70 -11.98 -8.63
N PHE A 86 -2.51 -10.71 -8.99
CA PHE A 86 -2.10 -10.33 -10.33
C PHE A 86 -0.94 -9.36 -10.30
N THR A 87 -0.13 -9.36 -11.36
CA THR A 87 0.94 -8.39 -11.59
C THR A 87 0.80 -7.86 -13.01
N LYS A 88 0.87 -6.54 -13.17
CA LYS A 88 0.79 -5.88 -14.48
C LYS A 88 1.50 -4.53 -14.44
N ASP A 89 2.08 -4.14 -15.56
CA ASP A 89 2.71 -2.85 -15.74
C ASP A 89 1.72 -1.84 -16.34
N PHE A 90 1.84 -0.59 -15.90
CA PHE A 90 0.99 0.52 -16.32
C PHE A 90 1.83 1.76 -16.56
N PRO A 91 1.37 2.70 -17.42
CA PRO A 91 1.98 4.01 -17.51
C PRO A 91 1.96 4.73 -16.16
N LEU A 92 3.05 5.38 -15.77
CA LEU A 92 3.18 6.15 -14.53
C LEU A 92 2.09 7.22 -14.45
N ASP A 93 1.74 7.87 -15.55
CA ASP A 93 0.66 8.87 -15.62
C ASP A 93 -0.73 8.32 -15.27
N SER A 94 -0.94 7.01 -15.42
CA SER A 94 -2.16 6.33 -14.98
C SER A 94 -2.20 6.17 -13.47
N PHE A 95 -1.05 6.27 -12.80
CA PHE A 95 -0.91 6.23 -11.37
C PHE A 95 -0.76 7.65 -10.81
N LYS A 96 -1.85 8.18 -10.29
CA LYS A 96 -1.78 9.35 -9.41
C LYS A 96 -1.55 8.84 -7.99
N PRO A 97 -0.33 8.90 -7.42
CA PRO A 97 -0.18 8.77 -5.97
C PRO A 97 -1.15 9.77 -5.33
N TYR A 98 -1.83 9.39 -4.25
CA TYR A 98 -2.85 10.29 -3.68
C TYR A 98 -2.16 11.59 -3.30
N SER A 99 -2.37 12.69 -4.03
CA SER A 99 -1.57 13.90 -3.83
C SER A 99 -1.74 14.45 -2.40
N SER A 100 -0.72 15.15 -1.93
CA SER A 100 -0.58 15.73 -0.59
C SER A 100 -1.76 16.60 -0.13
N ASP A 101 -2.59 17.09 -1.05
CA ASP A 101 -3.68 18.03 -0.75
C ASP A 101 -4.93 17.42 -0.08
N ARG A 102 -5.03 16.08 0.01
CA ARG A 102 -6.22 15.40 0.58
C ARG A 102 -5.91 14.36 1.66
N ARG A 103 -4.73 14.42 2.29
CA ARG A 103 -4.26 13.40 3.24
C ARG A 103 -4.52 13.81 4.68
N LYS A 104 -5.06 12.88 5.48
CA LYS A 104 -4.90 12.91 6.95
C LYS A 104 -3.80 11.93 7.33
N PRO A 105 -2.79 12.34 8.13
CA PRO A 105 -1.74 11.42 8.58
C PRO A 105 -2.34 10.33 9.47
N LEU A 106 -1.88 9.10 9.31
CA LEU A 106 -2.23 8.01 10.21
C LEU A 106 -1.47 8.13 11.53
N PRO A 107 -2.13 7.88 12.69
CA PRO A 107 -1.43 7.82 13.96
C PRO A 107 -0.51 6.59 14.00
N VAL A 108 0.76 6.79 14.36
CA VAL A 108 1.73 5.71 14.58
C VAL A 108 1.58 5.19 16.01
N LYS A 109 1.59 3.86 16.18
CA LYS A 109 1.61 3.23 17.50
C LYS A 109 2.95 3.50 18.18
N LYS A 110 2.92 4.21 19.31
CA LYS A 110 4.09 4.45 20.18
C LYS A 110 4.44 3.21 21.00
#